data_AF-A0AAD4ZVH3-F1
#
_entry.id   AF-A0AAD4ZVH3-F1
#
_cell.length_a   1.000
_cell.length_b   1.000
_cell.length_c   1.000
_cell.angle_alpha   90.00
_cell.angle_beta   90.00
_cell.angle_gamma   90.00
#
_symmetry.space_group_name_H-M   'P 1'
#
loop_
_entity.id
_entity.type
_entity.pdbx_description
1 polymer ?
#
loop_
_entity_poly.entity_id
_entity_poly.type
_entity_poly.pdbx_seq_one_letter_code
_entity_poly.pdbx_strand_id
1 'polypeptide(L)'
;MYEREFAVDLRAKTCSCRRWDLCGIPCLHAIYAIFQRNEDIEDYVDKLYKKEAYLKTYGPIIRPVPSIDQWPMSCLPAIKPPKLRIQPGRPRKVRTKEPGVVEIPAPVPPNPKPPNWKPQPARL
;
A
#
# COMPACT_ATOMS: atom_id res chain seq x y z
N MET A 1 26.58 -8.67 -2.67
CA MET A 1 25.55 -7.95 -1.89
C MET A 1 25.99 -6.49 -1.89
N TYR A 2 25.24 -5.57 -2.48
CA TYR A 2 25.69 -4.18 -2.56
C TYR A 2 25.41 -3.51 -1.22
N GLU A 3 26.46 -3.31 -0.41
CA GLU A 3 26.41 -2.36 0.71
C GLU A 3 26.16 -0.98 0.10
N ARG A 4 25.02 -0.39 0.45
CA ARG A 4 24.66 0.95 0.02
C ARG A 4 25.10 1.90 1.13
N GLU A 5 26.08 2.73 0.84
CA GLU A 5 26.52 3.77 1.76
C GLU A 5 25.48 4.91 1.80
N PHE A 6 25.25 5.46 3.00
CA PHE A 6 24.34 6.58 3.20
C PHE A 6 25.08 7.72 3.91
N ALA A 7 25.18 8.87 3.24
CA ALA A 7 25.61 10.11 3.85
C ALA A 7 24.49 10.71 4.70
N VAL A 8 24.82 11.17 5.90
CA VAL A 8 23.94 11.85 6.86
C VAL A 8 24.57 13.18 7.23
N ASP A 9 23.80 14.27 7.14
CA ASP A 9 24.18 15.57 7.67
C ASP A 9 23.26 15.95 8.84
N LEU A 10 23.81 15.87 10.05
CA LEU A 10 23.07 16.17 11.28
C LEU A 10 22.75 17.66 11.44
N ARG A 11 23.59 18.56 10.90
CA ARG A 11 23.36 20.02 11.01
C ARG A 11 22.23 20.45 10.09
N ALA A 12 22.26 19.96 8.85
CA ALA A 12 21.19 20.19 7.89
C ALA A 12 19.92 19.36 8.21
N LYS A 13 20.02 18.38 9.12
CA LYS A 13 18.96 17.40 9.41
C LYS A 13 18.51 16.64 8.15
N THR A 14 19.48 16.19 7.35
CA THR A 14 19.24 15.50 6.08
C THR A 14 19.93 14.15 6.00
N CYS A 15 19.41 13.27 5.14
CA CYS A 15 20.03 11.99 4.85
C CYS A 15 19.84 11.62 3.39
N SER A 16 20.88 11.07 2.75
CA SER A 16 20.86 10.60 1.36
C SER A 16 19.75 9.59 1.03
N CYS A 17 19.18 8.89 2.02
CA CYS A 17 17.99 8.05 1.83
C CYS A 17 16.68 8.83 1.65
N ARG A 18 16.71 10.16 1.80
CA ARG A 18 15.62 11.14 1.72
C ARG A 18 14.46 10.96 2.70
N ARG A 19 14.50 9.94 3.55
CA ARG A 19 13.42 9.68 4.51
C ARG A 19 13.31 10.79 5.54
N TRP A 20 14.45 11.31 6.02
CA TRP A 20 14.46 12.42 6.96
C TRP A 20 13.97 13.72 6.31
N ASP A 21 14.45 14.03 5.09
CA ASP A 21 14.04 15.22 4.33
C ASP A 21 12.53 15.26 4.08
N LEU A 22 11.91 14.10 3.82
CA LEU A 22 10.48 14.00 3.50
C LEU A 22 9.58 14.01 4.74
N CYS A 23 10.02 13.37 5.83
CA CYS A 23 9.18 13.16 7.00
C CYS A 23 9.53 14.09 8.18
N GLY A 24 10.67 14.77 8.17
CA GLY A 24 11.16 15.55 9.32
C GLY A 24 11.55 14.70 10.54
N ILE A 25 11.46 13.37 10.44
CA ILE A 25 11.79 12.40 11.48
C ILE A 25 13.09 11.69 11.10
N PRO A 26 14.10 11.60 11.99
CA PRO A 26 15.35 10.90 11.72
C PRO A 26 15.12 9.48 11.23
N CYS A 27 15.76 9.11 10.12
CA CYS A 27 15.76 7.73 9.63
C CYS A 27 16.75 6.86 10.39
N LEU A 28 16.73 5.53 10.18
CA LEU A 28 17.65 4.60 10.85
C LEU A 28 19.14 5.01 10.75
N HIS A 29 19.58 5.47 9.57
CA HIS A 29 20.95 5.94 9.38
C HIS A 29 21.28 7.18 10.23
N ALA A 30 20.33 8.12 10.32
CA ALA A 30 20.48 9.32 11.10
C ALA A 30 20.47 9.01 12.60
N ILE A 31 19.58 8.13 13.06
CA ILE A 31 19.52 7.65 14.44
C ILE A 31 20.87 7.05 14.86
N TYR A 32 21.45 6.21 14.01
CA TYR A 32 22.76 5.64 14.27
C TYR A 32 23.87 6.72 14.35
N ALA A 33 23.87 7.70 13.44
CA ALA A 33 24.83 8.81 13.47
C ALA A 33 24.66 9.71 14.71
N ILE A 34 23.43 9.93 15.18
CA ILE A 34 23.12 10.68 16.41
C ILE A 34 23.64 9.93 17.63
N PHE A 35 23.39 8.62 17.71
CA PHE A 35 23.89 7.79 18.80
C PHE A 35 25.42 7.74 18.86
N GLN A 36 26.11 7.72 17.73
CA GLN A 36 27.58 7.83 17.72
C GLN A 36 28.09 9.13 18.35
N ARG A 37 27.30 10.19 18.31
CA ARG A 37 27.62 11.49 18.95
C ARG A 37 27.07 11.61 20.36
N ASN A 38 26.42 10.57 20.86
CA ASN A 38 25.84 10.50 22.20
C ASN A 38 24.84 11.64 22.50
N GLU A 39 24.14 12.09 21.46
CA GLU A 39 23.10 13.13 21.49
C GLU A 39 21.70 12.50 21.52
N ASP A 40 20.69 13.27 21.89
CA ASP A 40 19.29 12.81 21.93
C ASP A 40 18.63 12.91 20.55
N ILE A 41 17.85 11.89 20.16
CA ILE A 41 17.13 11.83 18.88
C ILE A 41 16.01 12.88 18.85
N GLU A 42 15.38 13.15 19.99
CA GLU A 42 14.24 14.08 20.09
C GLU A 42 14.60 15.52 19.68
N ASP A 43 15.88 15.91 19.83
CA ASP A 43 16.39 17.21 19.40
C ASP A 43 16.46 17.35 17.87
N TYR A 44 16.54 16.21 17.18
CA TYR A 44 16.68 16.12 15.74
C TYR A 44 15.33 16.06 15.01
N VAL A 45 14.24 15.73 15.70
CA VAL A 45 12.88 15.74 15.15
C VAL A 45 12.44 17.16 14.76
N ASP A 46 11.67 17.28 13.68
CA ASP A 46 11.10 18.55 13.23
C ASP A 46 10.19 19.16 14.32
N LYS A 47 10.23 20.50 14.43
CA LYS A 47 9.42 21.26 15.39
C LYS A 47 7.91 21.04 15.18
N LEU A 48 7.48 20.69 13.97
CA LEU A 48 6.08 20.39 13.64
C LEU A 48 5.50 19.24 14.46
N TYR A 49 6.33 18.31 14.95
CA TYR A 49 5.88 17.19 15.77
C TYR A 49 5.84 17.50 17.27
N LYS A 50 6.25 18.70 17.68
CA LYS A 50 6.24 19.11 19.10
C LYS A 50 4.84 19.56 19.52
N LYS A 51 4.53 19.39 20.81
CA LYS A 51 3.27 19.81 21.44
C LYS A 51 2.92 21.27 21.14
N GLU A 52 3.91 22.15 21.12
CA GLU A 52 3.74 23.57 20.82
C GLU A 52 3.14 23.80 19.42
N ALA A 53 3.63 23.08 18.40
CA ALA A 53 3.12 23.16 17.05
C ALA A 53 1.68 22.60 16.96
N TYR A 54 1.39 21.51 17.68
CA TYR A 54 0.05 20.97 17.79
C TYR A 54 -0.94 21.99 18.39
N LEU A 55 -0.62 22.56 19.55
CA LEU A 55 -1.46 23.56 20.21
C LEU A 55 -1.63 24.82 19.35
N LYS A 56 -0.59 25.24 18.63
CA LYS A 56 -0.68 26.36 17.69
C LYS A 56 -1.60 26.06 16.50
N THR A 57 -1.58 24.83 16.00
CA THR A 57 -2.40 24.38 14.85
C THR A 57 -3.88 24.33 15.22
N TYR A 58 -4.20 23.83 16.43
CA TYR A 58 -5.58 23.69 16.91
C TYR A 58 -6.04 24.82 17.84
N GLY A 59 -5.21 25.83 18.07
CA GLY A 59 -5.56 27.01 18.86
C GLY A 59 -6.71 27.84 18.28
N PRO A 60 -6.77 28.04 16.95
CA PRO A 60 -7.90 28.72 16.32
C PRO A 60 -9.20 27.91 16.43
N ILE A 61 -10.32 28.62 16.62
CA ILE A 61 -11.65 28.00 16.60
C ILE A 61 -11.95 27.50 15.19
N ILE A 62 -12.13 26.18 15.06
CA ILE A 62 -12.69 25.57 13.86
C ILE A 62 -14.19 25.87 13.85
N ARG A 63 -14.60 26.84 13.03
CA ARG A 63 -16.03 27.17 12.86
C ARG A 63 -16.76 25.96 12.26
N PRO A 64 -17.95 25.59 12.76
CA PRO A 64 -18.73 24.52 12.17
C PRO A 64 -19.05 24.87 10.71
N VAL A 65 -19.05 23.85 9.86
CA VAL A 65 -19.53 23.99 8.50
C VAL A 65 -21.05 24.18 8.58
N PRO A 66 -21.62 25.22 7.95
CA PRO A 66 -23.07 25.43 7.95
C PRO A 66 -23.81 24.27 7.29
N SER A 67 -25.12 24.13 7.54
CA SER A 67 -25.93 23.10 6.87
C SER A 67 -25.87 23.27 5.35
N ILE A 68 -26.08 22.19 4.60
CA ILE A 68 -26.10 22.21 3.13
C ILE A 68 -27.07 23.25 2.57
N ASP A 69 -28.17 23.49 3.29
CA ASP A 69 -29.22 24.45 2.93
C ASP A 69 -28.76 25.92 3.03
N GLN A 70 -27.68 26.17 3.75
CA GLN A 70 -27.09 27.49 3.98
C GLN A 70 -25.87 27.75 3.09
N TRP A 71 -25.49 26.79 2.24
CA TRP A 71 -24.33 26.95 1.38
C TRP A 71 -24.64 27.94 0.25
N PRO A 72 -23.70 28.85 -0.07
CA PRO A 72 -23.88 29.73 -1.21
C PRO A 72 -23.95 28.91 -2.50
N MET A 73 -24.92 29.22 -3.35
CA MET A 73 -25.03 28.61 -4.67
C MET A 73 -23.80 29.01 -5.50
N SER A 74 -22.96 28.03 -5.84
CA SER A 74 -21.81 28.28 -6.71
C SER A 74 -22.28 28.54 -8.15
N CYS A 75 -21.73 29.56 -8.81
CA CYS A 75 -21.91 29.77 -10.25
C CYS A 75 -21.09 28.79 -11.13
N LEU A 76 -20.43 27.81 -10.50
CA LEU A 76 -19.63 26.79 -11.15
C LEU A 76 -20.53 25.66 -11.67
N PRO A 77 -20.13 24.97 -12.77
CA PRO A 77 -20.86 23.82 -13.25
C PRO A 77 -20.91 22.73 -12.18
N ALA A 78 -22.06 22.03 -12.11
CA ALA A 78 -22.24 20.93 -11.18
C ALA A 78 -21.13 19.88 -11.33
N ILE A 79 -20.51 19.50 -10.20
CA ILE A 79 -19.50 18.44 -10.16
C ILE A 79 -20.20 17.14 -10.57
N LYS A 80 -19.81 16.59 -11.73
CA LYS A 80 -20.29 15.28 -12.17
C LYS A 80 -19.61 14.20 -11.33
N PRO A 81 -20.31 13.10 -11.00
CA PRO A 81 -19.68 11.99 -10.31
C PRO A 81 -18.49 11.46 -11.13
N PRO A 82 -17.45 10.93 -10.46
CA PRO A 82 -16.37 10.24 -11.16
C PRO A 82 -16.94 9.16 -12.08
N LYS A 83 -16.36 8.99 -13.27
CA LYS A 83 -16.75 7.89 -14.16
C LYS A 83 -16.49 6.57 -13.45
N LEU A 84 -17.54 5.77 -13.24
CA LEU A 84 -17.42 4.44 -12.67
C LEU A 84 -16.57 3.57 -13.62
N ARG A 85 -15.42 3.09 -13.16
CA ARG A 85 -14.64 2.06 -13.85
C ARG A 85 -15.01 0.71 -13.25
N ILE A 86 -15.75 -0.09 -14.01
CA ILE A 86 -15.97 -1.50 -13.67
C ILE A 86 -14.64 -2.21 -13.92
N GLN A 87 -14.00 -2.68 -12.86
CA GLN A 87 -12.80 -3.50 -12.99
C GLN A 87 -13.18 -4.82 -13.69
N PRO A 88 -12.33 -5.37 -14.57
CA PRO A 88 -12.57 -6.69 -15.14
C PRO A 88 -12.78 -7.69 -14.01
N GLY A 89 -13.89 -8.40 -14.06
CA GLY A 89 -14.22 -9.43 -13.08
C GLY A 89 -13.15 -10.53 -13.05
N ARG A 90 -13.17 -11.33 -11.98
CA ARG A 90 -12.25 -12.47 -11.84
C ARG A 90 -12.30 -13.35 -13.10
N PRO A 91 -11.15 -13.68 -13.72
CA PRO A 91 -11.11 -14.63 -14.83
C PRO A 91 -11.78 -15.95 -14.44
N ARG A 92 -12.58 -16.50 -15.36
CA ARG A 92 -13.17 -17.83 -15.16
C ARG A 92 -12.05 -18.85 -14.99
N LYS A 93 -12.10 -19.65 -13.92
CA LYS A 93 -11.14 -20.75 -13.68
C LYS A 93 -11.26 -21.87 -14.71
N VAL A 94 -12.45 -22.05 -15.30
CA VAL A 94 -12.74 -23.14 -16.23
C VAL A 94 -12.71 -22.60 -17.66
N ARG A 95 -11.90 -23.25 -18.50
CA ARG A 95 -11.85 -23.00 -19.95
C ARG A 95 -13.18 -23.41 -20.58
N THR A 96 -13.75 -22.54 -21.41
CA THR A 96 -14.84 -22.90 -22.33
C THR A 96 -14.31 -23.93 -23.33
N LYS A 97 -14.88 -25.14 -23.36
CA LYS A 97 -14.54 -26.16 -24.37
C LYS A 97 -15.06 -25.69 -25.74
N GLU A 98 -14.24 -25.80 -26.79
CA GLU A 98 -14.64 -25.52 -28.18
C GLU A 98 -15.78 -26.49 -28.59
N PRO A 99 -16.80 -26.06 -29.36
CA PRO A 99 -17.80 -26.97 -29.91
C PRO A 99 -17.13 -27.87 -30.96
N GLY A 100 -16.79 -29.10 -30.58
CA GLY A 100 -16.09 -30.07 -31.43
C GLY A 100 -15.07 -30.96 -30.73
N VAL A 101 -14.81 -30.76 -29.42
CA VAL A 101 -14.02 -31.72 -28.65
C VAL A 101 -14.87 -32.98 -28.43
N VAL A 102 -14.67 -33.98 -29.29
CA VAL A 102 -15.13 -35.34 -29.04
C VAL A 102 -14.35 -35.85 -27.82
N GLU A 103 -15.03 -36.15 -26.72
CA GLU A 103 -14.40 -36.85 -25.61
C GLU A 103 -14.05 -38.25 -26.09
N ILE A 104 -12.76 -38.50 -26.37
CA ILE A 104 -12.27 -39.87 -26.53
C ILE A 104 -12.41 -40.51 -25.15
N PRO A 105 -13.28 -41.53 -24.96
CA PRO A 105 -13.37 -42.20 -23.68
C PRO A 105 -12.01 -42.80 -23.35
N ALA A 106 -11.55 -42.61 -22.11
CA ALA A 106 -10.28 -43.15 -21.65
C ALA A 106 -10.19 -44.65 -22.03
N PRO A 107 -9.03 -45.14 -22.50
CA PRO A 107 -8.87 -46.55 -22.83
C PRO A 107 -9.30 -47.38 -21.61
N VAL A 108 -10.19 -48.34 -21.86
CA VAL A 108 -10.71 -49.22 -20.81
C VAL A 108 -9.50 -49.94 -20.19
N PRO A 109 -9.31 -49.87 -18.85
CA PRO A 109 -8.20 -50.55 -18.21
C PRO A 109 -8.28 -52.06 -18.49
N PRO A 110 -7.16 -52.76 -18.70
CA PRO A 110 -7.18 -54.20 -18.92
C PRO A 110 -7.87 -54.89 -17.74
N ASN A 111 -8.81 -55.78 -18.06
CA ASN A 111 -9.46 -56.67 -17.10
C ASN A 111 -8.53 -57.87 -16.83
N PRO A 112 -8.34 -58.34 -15.58
CA PRO A 112 -8.85 -57.80 -14.33
C PRO A 112 -7.91 -56.81 -13.63
N LYS A 113 -8.51 -55.88 -12.88
CA LYS A 113 -7.80 -54.89 -12.06
C LYS A 113 -7.13 -55.58 -10.86
N PRO A 114 -5.90 -55.18 -10.47
CA PRO A 114 -5.28 -55.70 -9.27
C PRO A 114 -6.01 -55.21 -7.99
N PRO A 115 -6.04 -56.02 -6.91
CA PRO A 115 -6.89 -55.77 -5.72
C PRO A 115 -6.71 -54.42 -5.03
N ASN A 116 -5.54 -53.77 -5.18
CA ASN A 116 -5.17 -52.55 -4.44
C ASN A 116 -5.03 -51.30 -5.33
N TRP A 117 -5.61 -51.28 -6.53
CA TRP A 117 -5.55 -50.09 -7.37
C TRP A 117 -6.44 -48.98 -6.84
N LYS A 118 -5.84 -47.83 -6.51
CA LYS A 118 -6.56 -46.59 -6.18
C LYS A 118 -6.28 -45.53 -7.25
N PRO A 119 -7.31 -44.89 -7.84
CA PRO A 119 -7.11 -43.80 -8.80
C PRO A 119 -6.48 -42.61 -8.08
N GLN A 120 -5.43 -42.03 -8.67
CA GLN A 120 -4.81 -40.83 -8.12
C GLN A 120 -5.64 -39.59 -8.47
N PRO A 121 -5.88 -38.66 -7.52
CA PRO A 121 -6.60 -37.43 -7.82
C PRO A 121 -5.77 -36.55 -8.76
N ALA A 122 -6.43 -35.98 -9.77
CA ALA A 122 -5.78 -35.05 -10.70
C ALA A 122 -5.27 -33.82 -9.94
N ARG A 123 -3.96 -33.56 -10.03
CA ARG A 123 -3.31 -32.38 -9.45
C ARG A 123 -3.74 -31.14 -10.27
N LEU A 124 -4.28 -30.13 -9.58
CA LEU A 124 -4.44 -28.77 -10.12
C LEU A 124 -3.08 -28.11 -10.34
#